data_AF-A0A6V7WAF9-F1
#
_entry.id   AF-A0A6V7WAF9-F1
#
_cell.length_a   1.000
_cell.length_b   1.000
_cell.length_c   1.000
_cell.angle_alpha   90.00
_cell.angle_beta   90.00
_cell.angle_gamma   90.00
#
_symmetry.space_group_name_H-M   'P 1'
#
loop_
_entity.id
_entity.type
_entity.pdbx_description
1 polymer ?
#
loop_
_entity_poly.entity_id
_entity_poly.type
_entity_poly.pdbx_seq_one_letter_code
_entity_poly.pdbx_strand_id
1 'polypeptide(L)'
;MPPIYDIPDVKKNFLVSEVQNVHYIKNYLKVAAANYAALKDFFTKYPSFKTNPFYLTGESYAGVYIPMLGVKILEGIKDSKINLKGVAIGNGLVSDSINTNTQILYLYNHGLIDEEIWQKFQKQCCNGCIDSCDIYNIPDNSTCGDMQQDLYTGYDNNLVNPYDLYDDCEPTDKTIAFRHKIKARNSNLILKNLANKFAQRDRPLYYGAIPCTDGKKK
;
A
#
# COMPACT_ATOMS: atom_id res chain seq x y z
N MET A 1 16.91 -18.26 -26.98
CA MET A 1 16.93 -18.03 -25.52
C MET A 1 18.37 -17.68 -25.14
N PRO A 2 18.68 -16.45 -24.75
CA PRO A 2 19.91 -16.14 -24.02
C PRO A 2 19.61 -15.79 -22.53
N PRO A 3 20.63 -15.84 -21.66
CA PRO A 3 20.45 -15.91 -20.21
C PRO A 3 20.14 -14.55 -19.58
N ILE A 4 19.35 -14.60 -18.50
CA ILE A 4 19.13 -13.52 -17.56
C ILE A 4 20.48 -13.25 -16.88
N TYR A 5 21.06 -12.08 -17.12
CA TYR A 5 22.28 -11.67 -16.43
C TYR A 5 21.94 -11.40 -14.96
N ASP A 6 22.41 -12.27 -14.07
CA ASP A 6 22.71 -11.88 -12.69
C ASP A 6 23.79 -10.79 -12.76
N ILE A 7 23.43 -9.56 -12.36
CA ILE A 7 24.39 -8.47 -12.12
C ILE A 7 24.58 -8.41 -10.60
N PRO A 8 25.66 -9.01 -10.04
CA PRO A 8 25.75 -9.27 -8.60
C PRO A 8 25.97 -8.02 -7.74
N ASP A 9 26.42 -6.90 -8.31
CA ASP A 9 26.97 -5.79 -7.52
C ASP A 9 26.02 -4.61 -7.27
N VAL A 10 24.86 -4.53 -7.93
CA VAL A 10 23.91 -3.40 -7.76
C VAL A 10 22.93 -3.63 -6.59
N LYS A 11 22.78 -4.88 -6.13
CA LYS A 11 21.80 -5.27 -5.09
C LYS A 11 22.13 -4.76 -3.68
N LYS A 12 23.36 -4.29 -3.40
CA LYS A 12 23.74 -3.92 -2.03
C LYS A 12 23.08 -2.63 -1.51
N ASN A 13 22.58 -1.78 -2.40
CA ASN A 13 21.98 -0.48 -2.05
C ASN A 13 20.51 -0.31 -2.46
N PHE A 14 19.89 -1.31 -3.10
CA PHE A 14 18.50 -1.26 -3.52
C PHE A 14 17.79 -2.55 -3.08
N LEU A 15 16.94 -2.44 -2.07
CA LEU A 15 15.99 -3.49 -1.71
C LEU A 15 14.92 -3.53 -2.81
N VAL A 16 15.08 -4.45 -3.75
CA VAL A 16 14.02 -4.81 -4.69
C VAL A 16 13.42 -6.12 -4.18
N SER A 17 12.19 -6.10 -3.69
CA SER A 17 11.48 -7.34 -3.31
C SER A 17 11.20 -8.19 -4.54
N GLU A 18 11.22 -9.52 -4.41
CA GLU A 18 10.76 -10.44 -5.43
C GLU A 18 9.27 -10.21 -5.74
N VAL A 19 8.96 -9.67 -6.91
CA VAL A 19 7.60 -9.62 -7.45
C VAL A 19 7.30 -11.00 -8.06
N GLN A 20 6.38 -11.76 -7.47
CA GLN A 20 6.15 -13.17 -7.79
C GLN A 20 5.57 -13.45 -9.19
N ASN A 21 5.30 -12.44 -10.03
CA ASN A 21 4.63 -12.64 -11.31
C ASN A 21 5.37 -12.02 -12.51
N VAL A 22 5.89 -12.90 -13.38
CA VAL A 22 6.71 -12.58 -14.56
C VAL A 22 6.00 -11.65 -15.54
N HIS A 23 4.67 -11.70 -15.65
CA HIS A 23 3.91 -10.80 -16.53
C HIS A 23 3.94 -9.35 -16.02
N TYR A 24 3.78 -9.17 -14.71
CA TYR A 24 3.84 -7.85 -14.06
C TYR A 24 5.26 -7.28 -14.10
N ILE A 25 6.29 -8.11 -13.85
CA ILE A 25 7.69 -7.71 -14.01
C ILE A 25 7.95 -7.17 -15.42
N LYS A 26 7.47 -7.87 -16.46
CA LYS A 26 7.63 -7.41 -17.86
C LYS A 26 6.99 -6.05 -18.08
N ASN A 27 5.86 -5.75 -17.45
CA ASN A 27 5.21 -4.45 -17.57
C ASN A 27 5.98 -3.35 -16.82
N TYR A 28 6.47 -3.62 -15.60
CA TYR A 28 7.29 -2.64 -14.86
C TYR A 28 8.62 -2.34 -15.54
N LEU A 29 9.26 -3.35 -16.15
CA LEU A 29 10.46 -3.13 -16.94
C LEU A 29 10.20 -2.24 -18.17
N LYS A 30 9.03 -2.38 -18.82
CA LYS A 30 8.63 -1.48 -19.91
C LYS A 30 8.43 -0.05 -19.42
N VAL A 31 7.75 0.13 -18.28
CA VAL A 31 7.55 1.45 -17.67
C VAL A 31 8.88 2.10 -17.31
N ALA A 32 9.80 1.34 -16.69
CA ALA A 32 11.14 1.82 -16.35
C ALA A 32 11.95 2.21 -17.60
N ALA A 33 11.88 1.42 -18.67
CA ALA A 33 12.53 1.74 -19.93
C ALA A 33 11.96 3.01 -20.59
N ALA A 34 10.64 3.17 -20.59
CA ALA A 34 9.98 4.37 -21.11
C ALA A 34 10.34 5.62 -20.30
N ASN A 35 10.33 5.53 -18.97
CA ASN A 35 10.74 6.61 -18.08
C ASN A 35 12.21 6.98 -18.26
N TYR A 36 13.09 5.98 -18.46
CA TYR A 36 14.50 6.23 -18.77
C TYR A 36 14.67 6.93 -20.12
N ALA A 37 13.92 6.53 -21.15
CA ALA A 37 13.92 7.22 -22.45
C ALA A 37 13.48 8.68 -22.30
N ALA A 38 12.39 8.94 -21.56
CA ALA A 38 11.92 10.29 -21.27
C ALA A 38 12.97 11.14 -20.54
N LEU A 39 13.72 10.56 -19.58
CA LEU A 39 14.83 11.27 -18.93
C LEU A 39 15.96 11.59 -19.90
N LYS A 40 16.33 10.67 -20.80
CA LYS A 40 17.33 10.95 -21.84
C LYS A 40 16.89 12.10 -22.75
N ASP A 41 15.63 12.11 -23.15
CA ASP A 41 15.07 13.18 -23.99
C ASP A 41 15.04 14.51 -23.23
N PHE A 42 14.65 14.50 -21.95
CA PHE A 42 14.69 15.67 -21.08
C PHE A 42 16.10 16.27 -21.00
N PHE A 43 17.12 15.46 -20.71
CA PHE A 43 18.50 15.95 -20.61
C PHE A 43 19.10 16.31 -21.96
N THR A 44 18.61 15.75 -23.07
CA THR A 44 18.98 16.17 -24.42
C THR A 44 18.41 17.54 -24.74
N LYS A 45 17.16 17.79 -24.37
CA LYS A 45 16.49 19.09 -24.55
C LYS A 45 17.03 20.17 -23.62
N TYR A 46 17.40 19.80 -22.40
CA TYR A 46 17.91 20.72 -21.38
C TYR A 46 19.30 20.29 -20.87
N PRO A 47 20.35 20.46 -21.69
CA PRO A 47 21.69 19.96 -21.37
C PRO A 47 22.34 20.63 -20.16
N SER A 48 21.92 21.85 -19.79
CA SER A 48 22.40 22.56 -18.61
C SER A 48 22.14 21.83 -17.29
N PHE A 49 21.14 20.92 -17.23
CA PHE A 49 20.84 20.15 -16.03
C PHE A 49 21.65 18.85 -15.90
N LYS A 50 22.42 18.44 -16.92
CA LYS A 50 23.13 17.13 -16.92
C LYS A 50 24.14 16.98 -15.78
N THR A 51 24.78 18.08 -15.37
CA THR A 51 25.78 18.08 -14.30
C THR A 51 25.16 18.18 -12.92
N ASN A 52 23.89 18.56 -12.82
CA ASN A 52 23.23 18.75 -11.54
C ASN A 52 23.08 17.42 -10.78
N PRO A 53 23.17 17.42 -9.45
CA PRO A 53 22.69 16.32 -8.64
C PRO A 53 21.25 15.97 -9.02
N PHE A 54 21.01 14.72 -9.41
CA PHE A 54 19.69 14.23 -9.79
C PHE A 54 19.15 13.27 -8.74
N TYR A 55 17.90 13.43 -8.34
CA TYR A 55 17.23 12.60 -7.35
C TYR A 55 15.92 12.08 -7.91
N LEU A 56 15.62 10.81 -7.67
CA LEU A 56 14.31 10.23 -8.00
C LEU A 56 13.43 10.25 -6.76
N THR A 57 12.23 10.81 -6.87
CA THR A 57 11.27 10.85 -5.77
C THR A 57 9.92 10.34 -6.22
N GLY A 58 9.21 9.63 -5.35
CA GLY A 58 7.84 9.19 -5.63
C GLY A 58 7.11 8.69 -4.39
N GLU A 59 5.82 8.40 -4.55
CA GLU A 59 4.94 7.97 -3.47
C GLU A 59 4.12 6.73 -3.87
N SER A 60 3.65 5.96 -2.89
CA SER A 60 2.70 4.87 -3.10
C SER A 60 3.28 3.80 -4.05
N TYR A 61 2.65 3.56 -5.20
CA TYR A 61 3.15 2.58 -6.18
C TYR A 61 4.52 2.94 -6.77
N ALA A 62 4.98 4.18 -6.57
CA ALA A 62 6.34 4.56 -6.91
C ALA A 62 7.41 3.84 -6.07
N GLY A 63 7.03 3.13 -5.00
CA GLY A 63 7.87 2.12 -4.36
C GLY A 63 8.36 1.03 -5.32
N VAL A 64 7.62 0.77 -6.41
CA VAL A 64 8.04 -0.08 -7.52
C VAL A 64 8.76 0.75 -8.60
N TYR A 65 8.20 1.89 -9.01
CA TYR A 65 8.73 2.64 -10.16
C TYR A 65 10.11 3.25 -9.91
N ILE A 66 10.34 3.80 -8.73
CA ILE A 66 11.58 4.53 -8.41
C ILE A 66 12.79 3.59 -8.36
N PRO A 67 12.75 2.43 -7.67
CA PRO A 67 13.85 1.46 -7.73
C PRO A 67 14.06 0.91 -9.14
N MET A 68 12.99 0.59 -9.87
CA MET A 68 13.09 0.05 -11.23
C MET A 68 13.76 1.04 -12.20
N LEU A 69 13.37 2.32 -12.13
CA LEU A 69 13.99 3.39 -12.92
C LEU A 69 15.45 3.64 -12.47
N GLY A 70 15.71 3.65 -11.17
CA GLY A 70 17.06 3.80 -10.61
C GLY A 70 18.02 2.75 -11.17
N VAL A 71 17.61 1.48 -11.17
CA VAL A 71 18.40 0.39 -11.78
C VAL A 71 18.63 0.65 -13.26
N LYS A 72 17.61 1.08 -14.03
CA LYS A 72 17.78 1.38 -15.46
C LYS A 72 18.73 2.54 -15.73
N ILE A 73 18.72 3.58 -14.89
CA ILE A 73 19.68 4.68 -14.98
C ILE A 73 21.10 4.17 -14.73
N LEU A 74 21.30 3.34 -13.69
CA LEU A 74 22.61 2.78 -13.35
C LEU A 74 23.15 1.86 -14.45
N GLU A 75 22.31 1.01 -15.04
CA GLU A 75 22.68 0.18 -16.20
C GLU A 75 23.03 1.04 -17.42
N GLY A 76 22.29 2.13 -17.62
CA GLY A 76 22.43 3.07 -18.74
C GLY A 76 23.59 4.06 -18.63
N ILE A 77 24.40 4.02 -17.55
CA ILE A 77 25.54 4.94 -17.35
C ILE A 77 26.52 4.92 -18.53
N LYS A 78 26.62 3.80 -19.25
CA LYS A 78 27.47 3.68 -20.45
C LYS A 78 26.98 4.52 -21.64
N ASP A 79 25.67 4.78 -21.72
CA ASP A 79 25.03 5.46 -22.86
C ASP A 79 24.62 6.91 -22.55
N SER A 80 24.28 7.22 -21.29
CA SER A 80 23.92 8.56 -20.84
C SER A 80 24.23 8.74 -19.36
N LYS A 81 25.15 9.65 -19.04
CA LYS A 81 25.60 9.90 -17.66
C LYS A 81 24.64 10.84 -16.94
N ILE A 82 23.51 10.31 -16.45
CA ILE A 82 22.64 10.99 -15.49
C ILE A 82 23.33 10.98 -14.12
N ASN A 83 23.53 12.14 -13.50
CA ASN A 83 24.22 12.28 -12.21
C ASN A 83 23.31 11.93 -11.01
N LEU A 84 22.79 10.70 -10.98
CA LEU A 84 21.92 10.20 -9.92
C LEU A 84 22.66 10.18 -8.56
N LYS A 85 22.08 10.81 -7.55
CA LYS A 85 22.64 10.92 -6.19
C LYS A 85 21.84 10.18 -5.12
N GLY A 86 20.56 9.94 -5.36
CA GLY A 86 19.73 9.24 -4.39
C GLY A 86 18.29 9.09 -4.84
N VAL A 87 17.54 8.38 -4.00
CA VAL A 87 16.11 8.15 -4.17
C VAL A 87 15.38 8.46 -2.87
N ALA A 88 14.14 8.95 -2.95
CA ALA A 88 13.25 9.09 -1.81
C ALA A 88 11.86 8.53 -2.16
N ILE A 89 11.30 7.70 -1.30
CA ILE A 89 10.02 7.03 -1.54
C ILE A 89 9.14 7.29 -0.32
N GLY A 90 8.04 8.00 -0.50
CA GLY A 90 7.03 8.23 0.55
C GLY A 90 5.98 7.13 0.54
N ASN A 91 5.66 6.56 1.70
CA ASN A 91 4.57 5.58 1.89
C ASN A 91 4.47 4.53 0.77
N GLY A 92 5.62 4.01 0.34
CA GLY A 92 5.73 3.27 -0.91
C GLY A 92 5.47 1.77 -0.77
N LEU A 93 4.90 1.17 -1.80
CA LEU A 93 4.83 -0.28 -1.92
C LEU A 93 6.23 -0.83 -2.26
N VAL A 94 6.93 -1.34 -1.24
CA VAL A 94 8.29 -1.88 -1.38
C VAL A 94 8.29 -3.41 -1.35
N SER A 95 7.31 -4.03 -0.70
CA SER A 95 7.12 -5.48 -0.62
C SER A 95 5.66 -5.78 -0.30
N ASP A 96 5.02 -6.59 -1.13
CA ASP A 96 3.61 -6.98 -0.91
C ASP A 96 3.46 -7.76 0.41
N SER A 97 4.38 -8.68 0.69
CA SER A 97 4.31 -9.51 1.91
C SER A 97 4.48 -8.69 3.19
N ILE A 98 5.47 -7.80 3.23
CA ILE A 98 5.66 -6.91 4.38
C ILE A 98 4.45 -5.98 4.52
N ASN A 99 3.95 -5.41 3.43
CA ASN A 99 2.79 -4.53 3.46
C ASN A 99 1.56 -5.27 4.03
N THR A 100 1.21 -6.44 3.51
CA THR A 100 0.06 -7.23 3.99
C THR A 100 0.23 -7.67 5.45
N ASN A 101 1.41 -8.18 5.83
CA ASN A 101 1.63 -8.65 7.20
C ASN A 101 1.57 -7.49 8.22
N THR A 102 2.07 -6.31 7.86
CA THR A 102 2.08 -5.14 8.76
C THR A 102 0.75 -4.36 8.77
N GLN A 103 -0.05 -4.45 7.71
CA GLN A 103 -1.31 -3.71 7.62
C GLN A 103 -2.32 -4.17 8.68
N ILE A 104 -2.47 -5.47 8.93
CA ILE A 104 -3.41 -5.95 9.98
C ILE A 104 -2.93 -5.52 11.37
N LEU A 105 -1.62 -5.56 11.63
CA LEU A 105 -1.03 -5.04 12.86
C LEU A 105 -1.31 -3.55 13.03
N TYR A 106 -1.20 -2.77 11.95
CA TYR A 106 -1.54 -1.35 11.95
C TYR A 106 -3.02 -1.15 12.30
N LEU A 107 -3.95 -1.84 11.62
CA LEU A 107 -5.38 -1.72 11.87
C LEU A 107 -5.76 -2.07 13.32
N TYR A 108 -5.21 -3.15 13.87
CA TYR A 108 -5.48 -3.55 15.26
C TYR A 108 -4.91 -2.55 16.27
N ASN A 109 -3.65 -2.14 16.13
CA ASN A 109 -3.03 -1.18 17.05
C ASN A 109 -3.64 0.24 16.97
N HIS A 110 -4.42 0.51 15.92
CA HIS A 110 -5.20 1.75 15.76
C HIS A 110 -6.68 1.57 16.13
N GLY A 111 -7.07 0.45 16.74
CA GLY A 111 -8.42 0.23 17.27
C GLY A 111 -9.50 -0.05 16.22
N LEU A 112 -9.11 -0.44 15.00
CA LEU A 112 -10.04 -0.76 13.91
C LEU A 112 -10.45 -2.23 13.89
N ILE A 113 -9.75 -3.07 14.63
CA ILE A 113 -10.04 -4.49 14.78
C ILE A 113 -10.46 -4.75 16.24
N ASP A 114 -11.55 -5.49 16.42
CA ASP A 114 -12.03 -5.89 17.74
C ASP A 114 -11.11 -6.94 18.38
N GLU A 115 -10.88 -6.81 19.69
CA GLU A 115 -10.01 -7.68 20.48
C GLU A 115 -10.41 -9.17 20.36
N GLU A 116 -11.70 -9.49 20.41
CA GLU A 116 -12.15 -10.88 20.36
C GLU A 116 -11.85 -11.52 19.01
N ILE A 117 -12.03 -10.75 17.93
CA ILE A 117 -11.75 -11.19 16.56
C ILE A 117 -10.24 -11.33 16.35
N TRP A 118 -9.47 -10.36 16.84
CA TRP A 118 -8.02 -10.39 16.83
C TRP A 118 -7.46 -11.64 17.53
N GLN A 119 -7.87 -11.88 18.77
CA GLN A 119 -7.44 -13.04 19.55
C GLN A 119 -7.86 -14.36 18.89
N LYS A 120 -9.07 -14.42 18.32
CA LYS A 120 -9.54 -15.58 17.58
C LYS A 120 -8.68 -15.85 16.35
N PHE A 121 -8.37 -14.82 15.56
CA PHE A 121 -7.51 -14.95 14.38
C PHE A 121 -6.11 -15.40 14.76
N GLN A 122 -5.49 -14.75 15.75
CA GLN A 122 -4.16 -15.12 16.21
C GLN A 122 -4.11 -16.59 16.65
N LYS A 123 -5.08 -17.04 17.45
CA LYS A 123 -5.12 -18.42 17.95
C LYS A 123 -5.34 -19.44 16.84
N GLN A 124 -6.22 -19.17 15.89
CA GLN A 124 -6.64 -20.15 14.87
C GLN A 124 -5.75 -20.16 13.64
N CYS A 125 -5.20 -19.01 13.26
CA CYS A 125 -4.49 -18.81 11.99
C CYS A 125 -3.00 -18.54 12.16
N CYS A 126 -2.56 -18.17 13.36
CA CYS A 126 -1.18 -17.74 13.62
C CYS A 126 -0.53 -18.46 14.82
N ASN A 127 -1.07 -19.60 15.26
CA ASN A 127 -0.56 -20.37 16.41
C ASN A 127 -0.40 -19.54 17.70
N GLY A 128 -1.23 -18.50 17.86
CA GLY A 128 -1.19 -17.58 19.01
C GLY A 128 -0.14 -16.47 18.95
N CYS A 129 0.63 -16.35 17.85
CA CYS A 129 1.64 -15.30 17.69
C CYS A 129 1.59 -14.68 16.30
N ILE A 130 1.04 -13.46 16.22
CA ILE A 130 0.89 -12.73 14.95
C ILE A 130 2.22 -12.34 14.31
N ASP A 131 3.24 -12.00 15.11
CA ASP A 131 4.53 -11.50 14.60
C ASP A 131 5.28 -12.54 13.75
N SER A 132 4.99 -13.82 14.00
CA SER A 132 5.53 -14.95 13.23
C SER A 132 4.61 -15.45 12.11
N CYS A 133 3.45 -14.81 11.92
CA CYS A 133 2.42 -15.27 11.01
C CYS A 133 2.68 -14.78 9.58
N ASP A 134 2.68 -15.71 8.62
CA ASP A 134 2.76 -15.37 7.21
C ASP A 134 1.36 -15.12 6.63
N ILE A 135 0.80 -13.97 7.00
CA ILE A 135 -0.55 -13.55 6.61
C ILE A 135 -0.66 -13.43 5.09
N TYR A 136 0.41 -12.96 4.42
CA TYR A 136 0.46 -12.80 2.98
C TYR A 136 0.17 -14.10 2.20
N ASN A 137 0.61 -15.25 2.71
CA ASN A 137 0.45 -16.55 2.05
C ASN A 137 -0.74 -17.37 2.58
N ILE A 138 -1.64 -16.78 3.37
CA ILE A 138 -2.89 -17.45 3.77
C ILE A 138 -3.74 -17.70 2.52
N PRO A 139 -4.21 -18.93 2.27
CA PRO A 139 -5.03 -19.22 1.10
C PRO A 139 -6.40 -18.53 1.19
N ASP A 140 -6.79 -17.82 0.13
CA ASP A 140 -8.07 -17.09 0.06
C ASP A 140 -9.29 -18.00 0.32
N ASN A 141 -9.28 -19.24 -0.21
CA ASN A 141 -10.37 -20.21 -0.04
C ASN A 141 -10.22 -21.05 1.24
N SER A 142 -9.88 -20.42 2.36
CA SER A 142 -9.72 -21.08 3.64
C SER A 142 -10.42 -20.30 4.76
N THR A 143 -10.72 -20.96 5.87
CA THR A 143 -11.27 -20.30 7.07
C THR A 143 -10.40 -19.11 7.50
N CYS A 144 -9.08 -19.22 7.37
CA CYS A 144 -8.16 -18.14 7.72
C CYS A 144 -8.15 -17.01 6.67
N GLY A 145 -8.38 -17.33 5.39
CA GLY A 145 -8.57 -16.32 4.34
C GLY A 145 -9.85 -15.52 4.57
N ASP A 146 -10.94 -16.20 4.89
CA ASP A 146 -12.21 -15.55 5.26
C ASP A 146 -12.03 -14.65 6.50
N MET A 147 -11.36 -15.15 7.54
CA MET A 147 -11.10 -14.36 8.74
C MET A 147 -10.16 -13.18 8.48
N GLN A 148 -9.14 -13.34 7.63
CA GLN A 148 -8.27 -12.25 7.20
C GLN A 148 -9.07 -11.16 6.48
N GLN A 149 -9.97 -11.54 5.58
CA GLN A 149 -10.82 -10.60 4.85
C GLN A 149 -11.77 -9.83 5.80
N ASP A 150 -12.27 -10.48 6.84
CA ASP A 150 -13.06 -9.83 7.90
C ASP A 150 -12.24 -8.74 8.64
N LEU A 151 -10.94 -8.96 8.87
CA LEU A 151 -10.06 -7.96 9.52
C LEU A 151 -9.86 -6.71 8.64
N TYR A 152 -9.82 -6.87 7.31
CA TYR A 152 -9.69 -5.75 6.37
C TYR A 152 -11.01 -5.04 6.07
N THR A 153 -12.14 -5.60 6.48
CA THR A 153 -13.47 -5.12 6.08
C THR A 153 -13.73 -3.65 6.44
N GLY A 154 -13.17 -3.14 7.55
CA GLY A 154 -13.21 -1.72 7.91
C GLY A 154 -12.51 -0.81 6.89
N TYR A 155 -11.33 -1.26 6.45
CA TYR A 155 -10.47 -0.59 5.49
C TYR A 155 -11.01 -0.72 4.05
N ASP A 156 -11.31 -1.94 3.59
CA ASP A 156 -11.74 -2.24 2.22
C ASP A 156 -13.10 -1.63 1.85
N ASN A 157 -13.96 -1.42 2.84
CA ASN A 157 -15.26 -0.78 2.62
C ASN A 157 -15.22 0.74 2.77
N ASN A 158 -14.03 1.35 2.86
CA ASN A 158 -13.83 2.79 3.06
C ASN A 158 -14.73 3.33 4.18
N LEU A 159 -14.77 2.62 5.31
CA LEU A 159 -15.53 3.06 6.48
C LEU A 159 -14.74 4.07 7.29
N VAL A 160 -13.42 4.04 7.11
CA VAL A 160 -12.45 5.07 7.47
C VAL A 160 -11.72 5.50 6.20
N ASN A 161 -11.10 6.69 6.23
CA ASN A 161 -10.23 7.11 5.12
C ASN A 161 -8.96 6.23 5.14
N PRO A 162 -8.69 5.44 4.08
CA PRO A 162 -7.55 4.51 4.06
C PRO A 162 -6.21 5.22 3.86
N TYR A 163 -6.21 6.49 3.43
CA TYR A 163 -5.01 7.28 3.19
C TYR A 163 -4.61 8.14 4.40
N ASP A 164 -5.60 8.59 5.17
CA ASP A 164 -5.40 9.27 6.46
C ASP A 164 -6.49 8.84 7.44
N LEU A 165 -6.12 8.02 8.42
CA LEU A 165 -7.05 7.44 9.37
C LEU A 165 -7.78 8.48 10.23
N TYR A 166 -7.16 9.64 10.46
CA TYR A 166 -7.66 10.63 11.41
C TYR A 166 -8.34 11.82 10.75
N ASP A 167 -8.27 11.92 9.42
CA ASP A 167 -8.92 12.98 8.66
C ASP A 167 -10.41 12.70 8.41
N ASP A 168 -11.14 13.77 8.10
CA ASP A 168 -12.51 13.66 7.60
C ASP A 168 -12.50 12.86 6.29
N CYS A 169 -13.43 11.91 6.14
CA CYS A 169 -13.64 11.30 4.83
C CYS A 169 -14.19 12.37 3.88
N GLU A 170 -13.58 12.53 2.71
CA GLU A 170 -14.17 13.37 1.68
C GLU A 170 -15.61 12.90 1.40
N PRO A 171 -16.60 13.82 1.32
CA PRO A 171 -17.97 13.44 1.04
C PRO A 171 -18.05 12.85 -0.37
N THR A 172 -17.97 11.53 -0.44
CA THR A 172 -18.26 10.78 -1.66
C THR A 172 -19.76 10.90 -1.96
N ASP A 173 -20.08 10.88 -3.26
CA ASP A 173 -21.46 10.96 -3.75
C ASP A 173 -22.42 10.10 -2.90
N LYS A 174 -23.64 10.60 -2.63
CA LYS A 174 -24.59 9.99 -1.67
C LYS A 174 -24.87 8.51 -1.97
N THR A 175 -24.73 8.12 -3.23
CA THR A 175 -24.84 6.75 -3.74
C THR A 175 -23.77 5.81 -3.16
N ILE A 176 -22.54 6.29 -2.98
CA ILE A 176 -21.41 5.52 -2.41
C ILE A 176 -21.59 5.41 -0.89
N ALA A 177 -21.97 6.49 -0.20
CA ALA A 177 -22.30 6.45 1.23
C ALA A 177 -23.44 5.45 1.55
N PHE A 178 -24.45 5.34 0.68
CA PHE A 178 -25.52 4.34 0.81
C PHE A 178 -25.02 2.90 0.61
N ARG A 179 -24.16 2.65 -0.38
CA ARG A 179 -23.51 1.35 -0.61
C ARG A 179 -22.60 0.97 0.56
N HIS A 180 -21.83 1.90 1.10
CA HIS A 180 -21.01 1.68 2.29
C HIS A 180 -21.86 1.40 3.54
N LYS A 181 -23.02 2.06 3.71
CA LYS A 181 -23.97 1.72 4.79
C LYS A 181 -24.55 0.31 4.67
N ILE A 182 -24.84 -0.17 3.47
CA ILE A 182 -25.34 -1.54 3.25
C ILE A 182 -24.22 -2.55 3.51
N LYS A 183 -23.02 -2.30 3.00
CA LYS A 183 -21.84 -3.14 3.25
C LYS A 183 -21.48 -3.20 4.74
N ALA A 184 -21.54 -2.06 5.44
CA ALA A 184 -21.33 -1.98 6.89
C ALA A 184 -22.37 -2.75 7.72
N ARG A 185 -23.61 -2.82 7.24
CA ARG A 185 -24.68 -3.58 7.90
C ARG A 185 -24.57 -5.09 7.70
N ASN A 186 -23.93 -5.50 6.61
CA ASN A 186 -23.78 -6.90 6.21
C ASN A 186 -22.43 -7.50 6.60
N SER A 187 -21.41 -6.70 6.92
CA SER A 187 -20.17 -7.15 7.54
C SER A 187 -20.42 -7.68 8.95
N ASN A 188 -19.85 -8.84 9.28
CA ASN A 188 -20.03 -9.49 10.57
C ASN A 188 -19.59 -8.59 11.74
N LEU A 189 -20.53 -8.38 12.68
CA LEU A 189 -20.43 -7.86 14.07
C LEU A 189 -19.70 -6.52 14.36
N ILE A 190 -18.59 -6.19 13.71
CA ILE A 190 -17.67 -5.10 14.10
C ILE A 190 -18.33 -3.72 14.01
N LEU A 191 -19.03 -3.42 12.91
CA LEU A 191 -19.64 -2.11 12.72
C LEU A 191 -20.95 -1.93 13.45
N LYS A 192 -21.65 -3.01 13.86
CA LYS A 192 -22.85 -2.83 14.67
C LYS A 192 -22.47 -2.29 16.05
N ASN A 193 -21.42 -2.81 16.69
CA ASN A 193 -21.04 -2.32 18.01
C ASN A 193 -20.26 -1.00 17.97
N LEU A 194 -19.36 -0.83 17.01
CA LEU A 194 -18.66 0.45 16.81
C LEU A 194 -19.64 1.53 16.35
N ALA A 195 -20.41 1.32 15.27
CA ALA A 195 -21.38 2.34 14.82
C ALA A 195 -22.50 2.59 15.85
N ASN A 196 -22.96 1.60 16.63
CA ASN A 196 -23.93 1.87 17.71
C ASN A 196 -23.30 2.65 18.88
N LYS A 197 -22.05 2.36 19.27
CA LYS A 197 -21.34 3.15 20.29
C LYS A 197 -20.99 4.56 19.80
N PHE A 198 -20.73 4.73 18.50
CA PHE A 198 -20.40 6.01 17.88
C PHE A 198 -21.66 6.84 17.55
N ALA A 199 -22.77 6.23 17.14
CA ALA A 199 -24.02 6.91 16.82
C ALA A 199 -24.81 7.39 18.05
N GLN A 200 -24.50 6.88 19.26
CA GLN A 200 -25.17 7.27 20.51
C GLN A 200 -24.49 8.44 21.27
N ARG A 201 -23.41 9.01 20.73
CA ARG A 201 -22.74 10.17 21.35
C ARG A 201 -23.26 11.48 20.78
N ASP A 202 -23.96 12.27 21.60
CA ASP A 202 -24.43 13.63 21.29
C ASP A 202 -23.32 14.68 21.11
N ARG A 203 -22.04 14.28 21.12
CA ARG A 203 -20.91 15.17 20.85
C ARG A 203 -19.96 14.52 19.83
N PRO A 204 -19.53 15.25 18.78
CA PRO A 204 -18.46 14.78 17.93
C PRO A 204 -17.22 14.55 18.82
N LEU A 205 -16.59 13.39 18.67
CA LEU A 205 -15.31 13.14 19.31
C LEU A 205 -14.34 14.22 18.83
N TYR A 206 -13.85 15.02 19.78
CA TYR A 206 -12.60 15.72 19.57
C TYR A 206 -11.55 14.64 19.32
N TYR A 207 -11.03 14.61 18.09
CA TYR A 207 -10.03 13.69 17.52
C TYR A 207 -10.50 12.24 17.22
N GLY A 208 -10.57 11.90 15.93
CA GLY A 208 -10.45 10.53 15.42
C GLY A 208 -11.70 9.92 14.80
N ALA A 209 -11.71 9.85 13.46
CA ALA A 209 -12.53 9.05 12.55
C ALA A 209 -14.07 9.11 12.73
N ILE A 210 -14.72 10.04 12.03
CA ILE A 210 -16.13 9.89 11.68
C ILE A 210 -16.21 8.73 10.66
N PRO A 211 -17.03 7.69 10.87
CA PRO A 211 -17.22 6.68 9.83
C PRO A 211 -17.66 7.37 8.53
N CYS A 212 -17.02 7.07 7.39
CA CYS A 212 -17.31 7.69 6.08
C CYS A 212 -18.76 7.47 5.56
N THR A 213 -19.62 6.91 6.41
CA THR A 213 -21.04 6.71 6.23
C THR A 213 -21.87 7.96 6.49
N ASP A 214 -21.33 9.01 7.12
CA ASP A 214 -22.10 10.22 7.40
C ASP A 214 -22.18 11.15 6.19
N GLY A 215 -23.21 10.97 5.37
CA GLY A 215 -23.57 11.85 4.26
C GLY A 215 -24.07 13.24 4.65
N LYS A 216 -23.59 13.81 5.77
CA LYS A 216 -23.93 15.17 6.18
C LYS A 216 -23.03 16.15 5.45
N LYS A 217 -23.63 16.97 4.59
CA LYS A 217 -22.97 18.15 4.02
C LYS A 217 -22.64 19.13 5.17
N LYS A 218 -21.42 19.68 5.16
CA LYS A 218 -21.14 20.96 5.84
C LYS A 218 -21.98 22.06 5.20
#